data_AF-A0A932N3Z0-F1
#
_entry.id   AF-A0A932N3Z0-F1
#
_cell.length_a   1.000
_cell.length_b   1.000
_cell.length_c   1.000
_cell.angle_alpha   90.00
_cell.angle_beta   90.00
_cell.angle_gamma   90.00
#
_symmetry.space_group_name_H-M   'P 1'
#
loop_
_entity.id
_entity.type
_entity.pdbx_description
1 polymer ?
#
loop_
_entity_poly.entity_id
_entity_poly.type
_entity_poly.pdbx_seq_one_letter_code
_entity_poly.pdbx_strand_id
1 'polypeptide(L)'
;MSWGEAVGSLSGMDAAVDLAHRLLKLGKGGLGKVSEATIWEVRAVDPLAVILFAAGPQGCGEGEPWVRAAVDNADSEDTVRPGWARAALLCATRHPLMASSVARLTGLDGRQRDCLVLALRTALDEFPNAMAESARG
;
A
#
# COMPACT_ATOMS: atom_id res chain seq x y z
N MET A 1 -19.08 -0.82 -1.97
CA MET A 1 -17.97 -1.69 -1.51
C MET A 1 -17.20 -0.94 -0.44
N SER A 2 -17.11 -1.49 0.77
CA SER A 2 -16.34 -0.87 1.85
C SER A 2 -14.83 -1.11 1.67
N TRP A 3 -13.99 -0.33 2.35
CA TRP A 3 -12.53 -0.51 2.32
C TRP A 3 -12.09 -1.90 2.83
N GLY A 4 -12.69 -2.38 3.93
CA GLY A 4 -12.46 -3.74 4.42
C GLY A 4 -12.89 -4.82 3.43
N GLU A 5 -13.99 -4.60 2.71
CA GLU A 5 -14.47 -5.52 1.65
C GLU A 5 -13.55 -5.51 0.42
N ALA A 6 -12.99 -4.35 0.06
CA ALA A 6 -12.05 -4.24 -1.05
C ALA A 6 -10.77 -5.04 -0.80
N VAL A 7 -10.20 -4.96 0.43
CA VAL A 7 -9.01 -5.75 0.80
C VAL A 7 -9.37 -7.22 1.01
N GLY A 8 -10.52 -7.50 1.64
CA GLY A 8 -11.00 -8.86 1.90
C GLY A 8 -11.42 -9.65 0.66
N SER A 9 -11.67 -8.97 -0.47
CA SER A 9 -12.02 -9.60 -1.76
C SER A 9 -10.83 -9.76 -2.72
N LEU A 10 -9.61 -9.38 -2.31
CA LEU A 10 -8.43 -9.51 -3.15
C LEU A 10 -8.17 -10.97 -3.53
N SER A 11 -8.28 -11.26 -4.83
CA SER A 11 -8.12 -12.61 -5.41
C SER A 11 -6.71 -12.90 -5.93
N GLY A 12 -5.80 -11.94 -5.89
CA GLY A 12 -4.42 -12.12 -6.35
C GLY A 12 -3.63 -10.80 -6.40
N MET A 13 -2.36 -10.89 -6.79
CA MET A 13 -1.46 -9.74 -6.87
C MET A 13 -1.91 -8.71 -7.92
N ASP A 14 -2.43 -9.14 -9.07
CA ASP A 14 -2.93 -8.22 -10.10
C ASP A 14 -4.07 -7.34 -9.56
N ALA A 15 -5.00 -7.94 -8.81
CA ALA A 15 -6.07 -7.20 -8.14
C ALA A 15 -5.51 -6.22 -7.08
N ALA A 16 -4.44 -6.60 -6.39
CA ALA A 16 -3.77 -5.72 -5.42
C ALA A 16 -3.05 -4.55 -6.09
N VAL A 17 -2.41 -4.77 -7.24
CA VAL A 17 -1.78 -3.73 -8.07
C VAL A 17 -2.83 -2.76 -8.63
N ASP A 18 -3.94 -3.28 -9.15
CA ASP A 18 -5.04 -2.45 -9.64
C ASP A 18 -5.64 -1.59 -8.52
N LEU A 19 -5.81 -2.16 -7.32
CA LEU A 19 -6.27 -1.42 -6.16
C LEU A 19 -5.25 -0.35 -5.73
N ALA A 20 -3.96 -0.69 -5.69
CA ALA A 20 -2.89 0.26 -5.37
C ALA A 20 -2.86 1.45 -6.34
N HIS A 21 -2.97 1.21 -7.64
CA HIS A 21 -3.07 2.27 -8.64
C HIS A 21 -4.26 3.19 -8.40
N ARG A 22 -5.44 2.63 -8.09
CA ARG A 22 -6.64 3.43 -7.81
C ARG A 22 -6.46 4.29 -6.57
N LEU A 23 -5.92 3.72 -5.49
CA LEU A 23 -5.67 4.44 -4.24
C LEU A 23 -4.71 5.61 -4.43
N LEU A 24 -3.57 5.37 -5.09
CA LEU A 24 -2.57 6.41 -5.34
C LEU A 24 -3.12 7.52 -6.25
N LYS A 25 -3.93 7.16 -7.25
CA LYS A 25 -4.59 8.14 -8.11
C LYS A 25 -5.58 9.03 -7.34
N LEU A 26 -6.26 8.50 -6.33
CA LEU A 26 -7.16 9.27 -5.46
C LEU A 26 -6.37 10.17 -4.50
N GLY A 27 -5.35 9.63 -3.83
CA GLY A 27 -4.48 10.40 -2.92
C GLY A 27 -3.81 11.59 -3.59
N LYS A 28 -3.53 11.51 -4.90
CA LYS A 28 -3.02 12.62 -5.72
C LYS A 28 -3.92 13.86 -5.69
N GLY A 29 -5.23 13.68 -5.60
CA GLY A 29 -6.19 14.79 -5.47
C GLY A 29 -6.02 15.56 -4.16
N GLY A 30 -5.64 14.88 -3.08
CA GLY A 30 -5.43 15.46 -1.74
C GLY A 30 -4.04 16.06 -1.51
N LEU A 31 -3.02 15.66 -2.28
CA LEU A 31 -1.63 16.12 -2.10
C LEU A 31 -1.31 17.52 -2.69
N GLY A 32 -2.25 18.15 -3.40
CA GLY A 32 -2.04 19.45 -4.03
C GLY A 32 -0.96 19.46 -5.13
N LYS A 33 -0.60 20.64 -5.65
CA LYS A 33 0.41 20.83 -6.73
C LYS A 33 1.87 20.60 -6.27
N VAL A 34 2.14 19.60 -5.43
CA VAL A 34 3.52 19.27 -5.04
C VAL A 34 4.14 18.41 -6.15
N SER A 35 4.92 19.06 -7.01
CA SER A 35 5.56 18.50 -8.21
C SER A 35 6.52 17.32 -7.98
N GLU A 36 6.79 16.91 -6.74
CA GLU A 36 7.58 15.72 -6.38
C GLU A 36 6.74 14.44 -6.23
N ALA A 37 5.41 14.54 -6.11
CA ALA A 37 4.51 13.39 -5.93
C ALA A 37 4.57 12.40 -7.11
N THR A 38 4.86 12.87 -8.32
CA THR A 38 4.85 12.05 -9.54
C THR A 38 5.93 10.97 -9.59
N ILE A 39 7.11 11.21 -8.99
CA ILE A 39 8.20 10.20 -8.94
C ILE A 39 7.87 9.13 -7.88
N TRP A 40 7.23 9.54 -6.79
CA TRP A 40 6.83 8.62 -5.72
C TRP A 40 5.62 7.79 -6.10
N GLU A 41 4.69 8.31 -6.92
CA GLU A 41 3.56 7.54 -7.47
C GLU A 41 4.02 6.25 -8.15
N VAL A 42 5.01 6.31 -9.04
CA VAL A 42 5.55 5.13 -9.74
C VAL A 42 6.25 4.17 -8.78
N ARG A 43 6.87 4.69 -7.71
CA ARG A 43 7.57 3.87 -6.71
C ARG A 43 6.66 3.32 -5.61
N ALA A 44 5.46 3.88 -5.45
CA ALA A 44 4.52 3.55 -4.37
C ALA A 44 3.54 2.44 -4.75
N VAL A 45 3.37 2.13 -6.05
CA VAL A 45 2.46 1.05 -6.50
C VAL A 45 2.90 -0.28 -5.94
N ASP A 46 4.14 -0.69 -6.19
CA ASP A 46 4.69 -1.98 -5.76
C ASP A 46 4.60 -2.21 -4.24
N PRO A 47 5.05 -1.29 -3.36
CA PRO A 47 4.95 -1.49 -1.91
C PRO A 47 3.49 -1.53 -1.45
N LEU A 48 2.61 -0.69 -2.01
CA LEU A 48 1.20 -0.71 -1.65
C LEU A 48 0.54 -2.02 -2.09
N ALA A 49 0.81 -2.48 -3.31
CA ALA A 49 0.27 -3.74 -3.83
C ALA A 49 0.71 -4.95 -2.98
N VAL A 50 1.98 -4.98 -2.58
CA VAL A 50 2.51 -6.03 -1.70
C VAL A 50 1.88 -5.98 -0.31
N ILE A 51 1.71 -4.78 0.27
CA ILE A 51 1.03 -4.61 1.55
C ILE A 51 -0.44 -5.07 1.47
N LEU A 52 -1.14 -4.70 0.40
CA LEU A 52 -2.54 -5.09 0.17
C LEU A 52 -2.69 -6.60 -0.01
N PHE A 53 -1.84 -7.21 -0.83
CA PHE A 53 -1.83 -8.66 -1.01
C PHE A 53 -1.52 -9.38 0.30
N ALA A 54 -0.53 -8.91 1.05
CA ALA A 54 -0.14 -9.48 2.33
C ALA A 54 -1.27 -9.40 3.37
N ALA A 55 -2.06 -8.32 3.38
CA ALA A 55 -3.23 -8.17 4.24
C ALA A 55 -4.43 -9.01 3.79
N GLY A 56 -4.52 -9.33 2.50
CA GLY A 56 -5.63 -10.05 1.91
C GLY A 56 -5.70 -11.54 2.28
N PRO A 57 -6.73 -12.26 1.82
CA PRO A 57 -6.98 -13.67 2.17
C PRO A 57 -5.84 -14.63 1.84
N GLN A 58 -4.99 -14.24 0.89
CA GLN A 58 -3.86 -15.03 0.43
C GLN A 58 -2.57 -14.81 1.23
N GLY A 59 -2.53 -13.77 2.07
CA GLY A 59 -1.47 -13.48 3.02
C GLY A 59 -1.90 -13.79 4.46
N CYS A 60 -1.94 -12.80 5.34
CA CYS A 60 -2.35 -12.96 6.74
C CYS A 60 -3.87 -12.89 6.96
N GLY A 61 -4.64 -12.37 6.00
CA GLY A 61 -6.11 -12.26 6.10
C GLY A 61 -6.61 -11.26 7.16
N GLU A 62 -5.73 -10.43 7.72
CA GLU A 62 -6.08 -9.45 8.76
C GLU A 62 -6.72 -8.17 8.18
N GLY A 63 -6.68 -8.01 6.85
CA GLY A 63 -7.40 -6.97 6.13
C GLY A 63 -6.97 -5.55 6.49
N GLU A 64 -7.95 -4.67 6.57
CA GLU A 64 -7.75 -3.22 6.61
C GLU A 64 -6.88 -2.68 7.77
N PRO A 65 -7.07 -3.12 9.03
CA PRO A 65 -6.24 -2.66 10.14
C PRO A 65 -4.76 -3.00 9.94
N TRP A 66 -4.50 -4.15 9.31
CA TRP A 66 -3.14 -4.59 8.99
C TRP A 66 -2.50 -3.69 7.93
N VAL A 67 -3.25 -3.30 6.89
CA VAL A 67 -2.76 -2.38 5.84
C VAL A 67 -2.33 -1.05 6.45
N ARG A 68 -3.15 -0.45 7.32
CA ARG A 68 -2.81 0.83 7.97
C ARG A 68 -1.56 0.71 8.84
N ALA A 69 -1.50 -0.32 9.68
CA ALA A 69 -0.33 -0.56 10.53
C ALA A 69 0.93 -0.83 9.70
N ALA A 70 0.81 -1.54 8.58
CA ALA A 70 1.94 -1.89 7.72
C ALA A 70 2.49 -0.68 6.95
N VAL A 71 1.65 0.25 6.49
CA VAL A 71 2.12 1.48 5.83
C VAL A 71 3.04 2.29 6.75
N ASP A 72 2.74 2.29 8.05
CA ASP A 72 3.49 3.06 9.05
C ASP A 72 4.79 2.41 9.50
N ASN A 73 4.94 1.10 9.25
CA ASN A 73 6.10 0.33 9.68
C ASN A 73 7.00 -0.02 8.49
N ALA A 74 7.92 0.89 8.20
CA ALA A 74 8.91 0.75 7.15
C ALA A 74 10.29 0.30 7.67
N ASP A 75 10.34 -0.26 8.89
CA ASP A 75 11.52 -0.91 9.46
C ASP A 75 11.84 -2.20 8.67
N SER A 76 13.10 -2.34 8.23
CA SER A 76 13.55 -3.52 7.48
C SER A 76 13.69 -4.76 8.35
N GLU A 77 13.91 -4.59 9.65
CA GLU A 77 14.20 -5.68 10.57
C GLU A 77 12.94 -6.22 11.24
N ASP A 78 11.85 -5.44 11.29
CA ASP A 78 10.58 -5.87 11.88
C ASP A 78 9.78 -6.76 10.93
N THR A 79 10.09 -8.04 10.98
CA THR A 79 9.37 -9.11 10.25
C THR A 79 8.19 -9.69 11.05
N VAL A 80 7.93 -9.19 12.25
CA VAL A 80 6.93 -9.74 13.18
C VAL A 80 5.65 -8.93 13.17
N ARG A 81 5.74 -7.60 13.18
CA ARG A 81 4.56 -6.73 13.16
C ARG A 81 4.11 -6.46 11.73
N PRO A 82 2.86 -5.99 11.52
CA PRO A 82 2.46 -5.45 10.22
C PRO A 82 3.49 -4.42 9.77
N GLY A 83 4.05 -4.57 8.57
CA GLY A 83 5.16 -3.75 8.10
C GLY A 83 5.71 -4.22 6.75
N TRP A 84 6.59 -3.41 6.16
CA TRP A 84 7.09 -3.63 4.80
C TRP A 84 7.91 -4.92 4.71
N ALA A 85 8.75 -5.18 5.72
CA ALA A 85 9.54 -6.40 5.80
C ALA A 85 8.66 -7.65 5.93
N ARG A 86 7.64 -7.61 6.80
CA ARG A 86 6.67 -8.71 6.93
C ARG A 86 5.82 -8.90 5.67
N ALA A 87 5.41 -7.82 5.00
CA ALA A 87 4.69 -7.89 3.72
C ALA A 87 5.52 -8.57 2.64
N ALA A 88 6.80 -8.18 2.51
CA ALA A 88 7.73 -8.82 1.58
C ALA A 88 7.89 -10.31 1.89
N LEU A 89 8.02 -10.70 3.17
CA LEU A 89 8.12 -12.09 3.59
C LEU A 89 6.87 -12.92 3.20
N LEU A 90 5.67 -12.38 3.47
CA LEU A 90 4.40 -13.04 3.12
C LEU A 90 4.23 -13.20 1.60
N CYS A 91 4.80 -12.28 0.81
CA CYS A 91 4.76 -12.33 -0.65
C CYS A 91 5.88 -13.17 -1.28
N ALA A 92 6.98 -13.42 -0.58
CA ALA A 92 8.23 -13.95 -1.16
C ALA A 92 8.05 -15.29 -1.88
N THR A 93 7.18 -16.17 -1.36
CA THR A 93 6.98 -17.51 -1.92
C THR A 93 6.15 -17.50 -3.22
N ARG A 94 5.25 -16.53 -3.40
CA ARG A 94 4.35 -16.45 -4.56
C ARG A 94 4.76 -15.39 -5.57
N HIS A 95 5.38 -14.30 -5.09
CA HIS A 95 5.74 -13.13 -5.89
C HIS A 95 7.13 -12.61 -5.52
N PRO A 96 8.21 -13.38 -5.80
CA PRO A 96 9.57 -13.05 -5.35
C PRO A 96 10.10 -11.73 -5.92
N LEU A 97 9.72 -11.36 -7.14
CA LEU A 97 10.13 -10.09 -7.76
C LEU A 97 9.47 -8.87 -7.08
N MET A 98 8.21 -8.99 -6.69
CA MET A 98 7.49 -7.95 -5.94
C MET A 98 8.04 -7.82 -4.52
N ALA A 99 8.25 -8.95 -3.84
CA ALA A 99 8.87 -8.98 -2.51
C ALA A 99 10.25 -8.30 -2.50
N SER A 100 11.07 -8.60 -3.52
CA SER A 100 12.39 -7.96 -3.70
C SER A 100 12.27 -6.46 -3.95
N SER A 101 11.20 -6.00 -4.59
CA SER A 101 10.98 -4.57 -4.88
C SER A 101 10.66 -3.78 -3.61
N VAL A 102 9.89 -4.36 -2.69
CA VAL A 102 9.64 -3.77 -1.37
C VAL A 102 10.87 -3.80 -0.47
N ALA A 103 11.64 -4.89 -0.49
CA ALA A 103 12.91 -4.96 0.23
C ALA A 103 13.93 -3.91 -0.24
N ARG A 104 13.90 -3.48 -1.51
CA ARG A 104 14.75 -2.37 -1.97
C ARG A 104 14.31 -1.02 -1.40
N LEU A 105 13.03 -0.84 -1.12
CA LEU A 105 12.47 0.41 -0.60
C LEU A 105 12.80 0.63 0.88
N THR A 106 13.00 -0.44 1.65
CA THR A 106 13.48 -0.31 3.03
C THR A 106 14.93 0.23 3.07
N GLY A 107 15.69 0.12 1.98
CA GLY A 107 17.04 0.69 1.84
C GLY A 107 17.08 2.16 1.42
N LEU A 108 15.94 2.84 1.23
CA LEU A 108 15.91 4.28 0.95
C LEU A 108 16.46 5.10 2.13
N ASP A 109 16.92 6.32 1.87
CA ASP A 109 17.25 7.25 2.96
C ASP A 109 15.98 7.63 3.74
N GLY A 110 16.17 8.08 4.99
CA GLY A 110 15.05 8.36 5.91
C GLY A 110 14.01 9.31 5.33
N ARG A 111 14.45 10.37 4.64
CA ARG A 111 13.55 11.38 4.07
C ARG A 111 12.74 10.82 2.91
N GLN A 112 13.37 10.03 2.04
CA GLN A 112 12.69 9.36 0.94
C GLN A 112 11.64 8.36 1.44
N ARG A 113 11.96 7.61 2.49
CA ARG A 113 11.04 6.68 3.13
C ARG A 113 9.84 7.43 3.74
N ASP A 114 10.07 8.54 4.43
CA ASP A 114 9.00 9.35 5.04
C ASP A 114 8.05 9.93 3.99
N CYS A 115 8.58 10.43 2.85
CA CYS A 115 7.76 10.88 1.73
C CYS A 115 6.89 9.76 1.16
N LEU A 116 7.42 8.55 1.06
CA LEU A 116 6.70 7.38 0.59
C LEU A 116 5.58 6.98 1.56
N VAL A 117 5.87 6.93 2.87
CA VAL A 117 4.86 6.66 3.91
C VAL A 117 3.75 7.70 3.87
N LEU A 118 4.08 8.99 3.73
CA LEU A 118 3.08 10.06 3.64
C LEU A 118 2.16 9.90 2.42
N ALA A 119 2.72 9.56 1.26
CA ALA A 119 1.95 9.32 0.04
C ALA A 119 0.99 8.13 0.20
N LEU A 120 1.46 7.03 0.80
CA LEU A 120 0.66 5.84 1.09
C LEU A 120 -0.47 6.15 2.07
N ARG A 121 -0.19 6.85 3.18
CA ARG A 121 -1.21 7.28 4.15
C ARG A 121 -2.30 8.12 3.50
N THR A 122 -1.90 9.12 2.72
CA THR A 122 -2.85 10.01 2.04
C THR A 122 -3.75 9.22 1.07
N ALA A 123 -3.19 8.26 0.35
CA ALA A 123 -3.97 7.39 -0.54
C ALA A 123 -5.01 6.54 0.22
N LEU A 124 -4.68 6.07 1.43
CA LEU A 124 -5.60 5.30 2.28
C LEU A 124 -6.71 6.16 2.89
N ASP A 125 -6.41 7.40 3.26
CA ASP A 125 -7.36 8.30 3.91
C ASP A 125 -8.36 8.93 2.94
N GLU A 126 -7.96 9.14 1.68
CA GLU A 126 -8.85 9.68 0.64
C GLU A 126 -9.83 8.65 0.05
N PHE A 127 -9.52 7.35 0.14
CA PHE A 127 -10.35 6.31 -0.46
C PHE A 127 -11.78 6.23 0.12
N PRO A 128 -12.00 6.27 1.44
CA PRO A 128 -13.35 6.34 2.02
C PRO A 128 -14.13 7.58 1.58
N ASN A 129 -13.45 8.73 1.46
CA ASN A 129 -14.07 9.99 1.04
C ASN A 129 -14.55 9.92 -0.41
N ALA A 130 -13.71 9.43 -1.32
CA ALA A 130 -14.05 9.24 -2.73
C ALA A 130 -15.25 8.29 -2.93
N MET A 131 -15.35 7.23 -2.12
CA MET A 131 -16.49 6.31 -2.15
C MET A 131 -17.77 6.94 -1.61
N ALA A 132 -17.68 7.83 -0.61
CA ALA A 132 -18.83 8.56 -0.08
C ALA A 132 -19.34 9.62 -1.07
N GLU A 133 -18.46 10.27 -1.82
CA GLU A 133 -18.84 11.21 -2.89
C GLU A 133 -19.48 10.49 -4.09
N SER A 134 -18.92 9.36 -4.52
CA SER A 134 -19.48 8.56 -5.61
C SER A 134 -20.84 7.92 -5.29
N ALA A 135 -21.22 7.81 -4.02
CA ALA A 135 -22.53 7.31 -3.60
C ALA A 135 -23.61 8.42 -3.51
N ARG A 136 -23.22 9.69 -3.65
CA ARG A 136 -24.11 10.87 -3.58
C ARG A 136 -24.45 11.48 -4.93
N GLY A 137 -23.79 11.05 -6.01
CA GLY A 137 -24.07 11.46 -7.40
C GLY A 137 -24.81 10.37 -8.15
#